data_AF-A0A7W0WEQ2-F1
#
_entry.id   AF-A0A7W0WEQ2-F1
#
_cell.length_a   1.000
_cell.length_b   1.000
_cell.length_c   1.000
_cell.angle_alpha   90.00
_cell.angle_beta   90.00
_cell.angle_gamma   90.00
#
_symmetry.space_group_name_H-M   'P 1'
#
loop_
_entity.id
_entity.type
_entity.pdbx_description
1 polymer ?
#
loop_
_entity_poly.entity_id
_entity_poly.type
_entity_poly.pdbx_seq_one_letter_code
_entity_poly.pdbx_strand_id
1 'polypeptide(L)' 'MCPVGDMIQEQVETEALSIEGVETVNAQLTFDPMWSPEMMSPAAKLFFGR' A
#
# COMPACT_ATOMS: atom_id res chain seq x y z
N MET A 1 -7.33 -15.35 1.86
CA MET A 1 -6.70 -14.74 0.69
C MET A 1 -7.55 -13.53 0.29
N CYS A 2 -7.02 -12.32 0.42
CA CYS A 2 -7.72 -11.11 -0.01
C CYS A 2 -7.59 -11.02 -1.54
N PRO A 3 -8.67 -11.03 -2.33
CA PRO A 3 -8.58 -11.01 -3.78
C PRO A 3 -7.94 -9.73 -4.34
N VAL A 4 -7.83 -8.69 -3.51
CA VAL A 4 -7.25 -7.39 -3.86
C VAL A 4 -5.75 -7.30 -3.49
N GLY A 5 -5.24 -8.25 -2.71
CA GLY A 5 -3.84 -8.22 -2.24
C GLY A 5 -2.82 -8.22 -3.38
N ASP A 6 -2.99 -9.14 -4.32
CA ASP A 6 -2.11 -9.27 -5.49
C ASP A 6 -2.17 -8.01 -6.37
N MET A 7 -3.37 -7.45 -6.57
CA MET A 7 -3.55 -6.20 -7.33
C MET A 7 -2.86 -5.00 -6.66
N ILE A 8 -2.95 -4.88 -5.34
CA ILE A 8 -2.27 -3.80 -4.60
C ILE A 8 -0.75 -3.96 -4.73
N GLN A 9 -0.24 -5.18 -4.60
CA GLN A 9 1.19 -5.45 -4.72
C GLN A 9 1.72 -5.08 -6.11
N GLU A 10 1.01 -5.48 -7.18
CA GLU A 10 1.35 -5.14 -8.56
C GLU A 10 1.35 -3.62 -8.81
N GLN A 11 0.34 -2.91 -8.31
CA GLN A 11 0.27 -1.46 -8.42
C GLN A 11 1.43 -0.78 -7.69
N VAL A 12 1.76 -1.22 -6.48
CA VAL A 12 2.90 -0.68 -5.73
C VAL A 12 4.21 -0.88 -6.49
N GLU A 13 4.44 -2.06 -7.07
CA GLU A 13 5.63 -2.33 -7.87
C GLU A 13 5.70 -1.46 -9.11
N THR A 14 4.58 -1.34 -9.85
CA THR A 14 4.49 -0.55 -11.07
C THR A 14 4.77 0.93 -10.82
N GLU A 15 4.12 1.51 -9.81
CA GLU A 15 4.30 2.93 -9.47
C GLU A 15 5.72 3.19 -8.93
N ALA A 16 6.28 2.30 -8.10
CA ALA A 16 7.63 2.45 -7.59
C ALA A 16 8.70 2.33 -8.68
N LEU A 17 8.51 1.45 -9.67
CA LEU A 17 9.40 1.32 -10.83
C LEU A 17 9.35 2.52 -11.77
N SER A 18 8.31 3.35 -11.71
CA SER A 18 8.21 4.56 -12.53
C SER A 18 9.17 5.68 -12.10
N ILE A 19 9.77 5.55 -10.91
CA ILE A 19 10.68 6.54 -10.34
C ILE A 19 12.05 6.42 -11.00
N GLU A 20 12.58 7.55 -11.50
CA GLU A 20 13.90 7.60 -12.14
C GLU A 20 15.00 7.06 -11.21
N GLY A 21 15.77 6.08 -11.71
CA GLY A 21 16.85 5.44 -10.97
C GLY A 21 16.44 4.20 -10.16
N VAL A 22 15.15 3.84 -10.11
CA VAL A 22 14.70 2.57 -9.51
C VAL A 22 14.75 1.46 -10.56
N GLU A 23 15.67 0.52 -10.38
CA GLU A 23 15.88 -0.58 -11.35
C GLU A 23 15.14 -1.87 -10.97
N THR A 24 14.80 -2.06 -9.70
CA THR A 24 14.16 -3.27 -9.20
C THR A 24 13.31 -2.96 -7.98
N VAL A 25 12.11 -3.53 -7.94
CA VAL A 25 11.20 -3.47 -6.80
C VAL A 25 10.75 -4.89 -6.45
N ASN A 26 10.68 -5.19 -5.16
CA ASN A 26 10.14 -6.44 -4.62
C ASN A 26 9.19 -6.05 -3.48
N ALA A 27 7.91 -5.90 -3.80
CA ALA A 27 6.91 -5.57 -2.79
C ALA A 27 6.56 -6.85 -2.00
N GLN A 28 6.41 -6.72 -0.68
CA GLN A 28 6.01 -7.83 0.19
C GLN A 28 4.81 -7.42 1.01
N LEU A 29 3.67 -8.06 0.76
CA LEU A 29 2.46 -7.85 1.56
C LEU A 29 2.57 -8.63 2.88
N THR A 30 2.58 -7.90 4.00
CA THR A 30 2.57 -8.47 5.36
C THR A 30 1.31 -8.06 6.12
N PHE A 31 0.98 -8.85 7.15
CA PHE A 31 -0.07 -8.57 8.11
C PHE A 31 0.47 -8.37 9.54
N ASP A 32 1.79 -8.38 9.70
CA ASP A 32 2.46 -8.13 10.97
C ASP A 32 3.41 -6.92 10.82
N PRO A 33 3.17 -5.82 11.54
CA PRO A 33 2.03 -5.59 12.44
C PRO A 33 0.70 -5.48 11.68
N MET A 34 -0.39 -5.84 12.35
CA MET A 34 -1.73 -5.68 11.78
C MET A 34 -2.01 -4.20 11.55
N TRP A 35 -2.36 -3.84 10.32
CA TRP A 35 -2.83 -2.50 10.00
C TRP A 35 -4.12 -2.19 10.78
N SER A 36 -4.26 -0.94 11.22
CA SER A 36 -5.51 -0.43 11.76
C SER A 36 -5.83 0.96 11.19
N PRO A 37 -7.12 1.37 11.18
CA PRO A 37 -7.52 2.70 10.74
C PRO A 37 -6.80 3.85 11.47
N GLU A 38 -6.18 3.60 12.63
CA GLU A 38 -5.39 4.60 13.32
C GLU A 38 -4.15 5.06 12.54
N MET A 39 -3.67 4.22 11.61
CA MET A 39 -2.54 4.52 10.73
C MET A 39 -2.93 5.45 9.55
N MET A 40 -4.21 5.77 9.36
CA MET A 40 -4.63 6.70 8.30
C MET A 40 -4.19 8.14 8.60
N SER A 41 -3.92 8.91 7.54
CA SER A 41 -3.65 10.35 7.67
C SER A 41 -4.89 11.10 8.19
N PRO A 42 -4.74 12.28 8.83
CA PRO A 42 -5.90 13.05 9.32
C PRO A 42 -6.92 13.39 8.25
N ALA A 43 -6.46 13.70 7.02
CA ALA A 43 -7.34 13.97 5.89
C ALA A 43 -8.15 12.73 5.48
N ALA A 44 -7.52 11.56 5.46
CA ALA A 44 -8.21 10.30 5.17
C ALA A 44 -9.21 9.94 6.27
N LYS A 45 -8.85 10.10 7.56
CA LYS A 45 -9.77 9.90 8.69
C LYS A 45 -11.02 10.77 8.52
N LEU A 46 -10.83 12.08 8.29
CA LEU A 46 -11.93 13.02 8.07
C LEU A 46 -12.84 12.61 6.89
N PHE A 47 -12.24 12.21 5.76
CA PHE A 47 -12.98 11.79 4.57
C PHE A 47 -13.85 10.55 4.83
N PHE A 48 -13.33 9.58 5.60
CA PHE A 48 -14.04 8.34 5.93
C PHE A 48 -14.88 8.42 7.23
N GLY A 49 -15.11 9.63 7.76
CA GLY A 49 -15.96 9.86 8.93
C GLY A 49 -15.35 9.39 10.25
N ARG A 50 -14.03 9.50 10.40
CA ARG A 50 -13.26 9.21 11.61
C ARG A 50 -12.38 10.38 12.03
#